data_AF-A0A8T4DIB8-F1
#
_entry.id   AF-A0A8T4DIB8-F1
#
_cell.length_a   1.000
_cell.length_b   1.000
_cell.length_c   1.000
_cell.angle_alpha   90.00
_cell.angle_beta   90.00
_cell.angle_gamma   90.00
#
_symmetry.space_group_name_H-M   'P 1'
#
loop_
_entity.id
_entity.type
_entity.pdbx_description
1 polymer ?
#
loop_
_entity_poly.entity_id
_entity_poly.type
_entity_poly.pdbx_seq_one_letter_code
_entity_poly.pdbx_strand_id
1 'polypeptide(L)' 'MQEQKFDFEGLKVENWSKKIKEYIRIVKLAKRPKRDEFIKISEIAGAAMALVGVIGFAIYLLLTVLPKGF' A
#
# COMPACT_ATOMS: atom_id res chain seq x y z
N MET A 1 35.36 17.56 15.22
CA MET A 1 34.27 16.91 14.47
C MET A 1 33.23 16.50 15.49
N GLN A 2 32.06 17.14 15.51
CA GLN A 2 31.04 16.91 16.56
C GLN A 2 30.50 15.49 16.43
N GLU A 3 30.64 14.68 17.47
CA GLU A 3 29.99 13.38 17.59
C GLU A 3 28.48 13.58 17.53
N GLN A 4 27.87 13.16 16.43
CA GLN A 4 26.43 13.04 16.33
C GLN A 4 26.03 11.84 17.21
N LYS A 5 25.72 12.11 18.48
CA LYS A 5 25.06 11.14 19.35
C LYS A 5 23.65 10.92 18.81
N PHE A 6 23.53 9.92 17.93
CA PHE A 6 22.24 9.30 17.64
C PHE A 6 21.83 8.57 18.93
N ASP A 7 21.23 9.32 19.84
CA ASP A 7 20.61 8.76 21.03
C ASP A 7 19.41 7.93 20.59
N PHE A 8 19.62 6.62 20.52
CA PHE A 8 18.56 5.61 20.43
C PHE A 8 17.81 5.53 21.78
N GLU A 9 17.29 6.66 22.27
CA GLU A 9 16.35 6.73 23.41
C GLU A 9 14.92 6.29 23.00
N GLY A 10 14.78 5.58 21.88
CA GLY A 10 13.51 5.29 21.19
C GLY A 10 12.80 3.98 21.54
N LEU A 11 13.25 3.22 22.54
CA LEU A 11 12.68 1.90 22.90
C LEU A 11 12.31 1.77 24.38
N LYS A 12 11.87 2.86 25.02
CA LYS A 12 11.13 2.73 26.30
C LYS A 12 9.78 2.07 25.99
N VAL A 13 9.59 0.81 26.41
CA VAL A 13 8.39 -0.02 26.17
C VAL A 13 7.09 0.70 26.57
N GLU A 14 7.17 1.56 27.59
CA GLU A 14 6.07 2.39 28.06
C GLU A 14 5.58 3.43 27.03
N ASN A 15 6.49 3.97 26.21
CA ASN A 15 6.15 4.90 25.12
C ASN A 15 5.45 4.17 23.96
N TRP A 16 5.86 2.94 23.65
CA TRP A 16 5.24 2.12 22.62
C TRP A 16 3.81 1.70 22.97
N SER A 17 3.55 1.35 24.22
CA SER A 17 2.19 1.03 24.70
C SER A 17 1.24 2.23 24.57
N LYS A 18 1.69 3.43 24.95
CA LYS A 18 0.92 4.67 24.77
C LYS A 18 0.63 4.95 23.29
N LYS A 19 1.64 4.80 22.41
CA LYS A 19 1.47 5.00 20.97
C LYS A 19 0.46 4.03 20.35
N ILE A 20 0.51 2.75 20.69
CA ILE A 20 -0.47 1.76 20.19
C ILE A 20 -1.89 2.14 20.61
N LYS A 21 -2.08 2.57 21.86
CA LYS A 21 -3.39 3.01 22.37
C LYS A 21 -3.91 4.24 21.62
N GLU A 22 -3.03 5.19 21.28
CA GLU A 22 -3.36 6.34 20.42
C GLU A 22 -3.76 5.90 19.01
N TYR A 23 -2.98 5.03 18.34
CA TYR A 23 -3.31 4.51 17.00
C TYR A 23 -4.64 3.77 16.95
N ILE A 24 -4.93 2.93 17.95
CA ILE A 24 -6.21 2.23 18.05
C ILE A 24 -7.37 3.23 18.14
N ARG A 25 -7.20 4.33 18.87
CA ARG A 25 -8.22 5.39 18.95
C ARG A 25 -8.42 6.07 17.60
N ILE A 26 -7.34 6.36 16.86
CA ILE A 26 -7.41 6.96 15.52
C ILE A 26 -8.16 6.04 14.55
N VAL A 27 -7.84 4.74 14.53
CA VAL A 27 -8.52 3.75 13.67
C VAL A 27 -10.00 3.60 14.04
N LYS A 28 -10.35 3.73 15.33
CA LYS A 28 -11.75 3.73 15.78
C LYS A 28 -12.51 5.00 15.40
N LEU A 29 -11.82 6.14 15.32
CA LEU A 29 -12.40 7.43 14.88
C LEU A 29 -12.51 7.52 13.36
N ALA A 30 -11.70 6.77 12.62
CA ALA A 30 -11.75 6.73 11.17
C ALA A 30 -13.12 6.23 10.68
N LYS A 31 -13.70 6.93 9.71
CA LYS A 31 -14.97 6.55 9.07
C LYS A 31 -14.75 5.23 8.31
N ARG A 32 -15.49 4.17 8.69
CA ARG A 32 -15.56 2.95 7.90
C ARG A 32 -16.35 3.23 6.61
N PRO A 33 -15.85 2.87 5.43
CA PRO A 33 -16.56 3.13 4.18
C PRO A 33 -17.87 2.33 4.15
N LYS A 34 -18.92 2.95 3.60
CA LYS A 34 -20.16 2.21 3.29
C LYS A 34 -19.93 1.29 2.10
N ARG A 35 -20.76 0.24 1.96
CA ARG A 35 -20.66 -0.71 0.83
C ARG A 35 -20.69 0.01 -0.53
N ASP A 36 -21.58 0.98 -0.69
CA ASP A 36 -21.70 1.72 -1.96
C ASP A 36 -20.46 2.58 -2.26
N GLU A 37 -19.86 3.19 -1.25
CA GLU A 37 -18.61 3.96 -1.40
C GLU A 37 -17.45 3.05 -1.78
N PHE A 38 -17.38 1.86 -1.16
CA PHE A 38 -16.35 0.87 -1.46
C PHE A 38 -16.46 0.36 -2.90
N ILE A 39 -17.65 -0.04 -3.34
CA ILE A 39 -17.86 -0.58 -4.69
C ILE A 39 -17.47 0.45 -5.76
N LYS A 40 -17.88 1.71 -5.62
CA LYS A 40 -17.51 2.78 -6.58
C LYS A 40 -15.99 2.93 -6.74
N ILE A 41 -15.25 2.86 -5.64
CA ILE A 41 -13.78 2.97 -5.68
C ILE A 41 -13.18 1.69 -6.28
N SER A 42 -13.69 0.52 -5.90
CA SER A 42 -13.24 -0.77 -6.42
C SER A 42 -13.48 -0.93 -7.92
N GLU A 43 -14.55 -0.37 -8.48
CA GLU A 43 -14.82 -0.38 -9.92
C GLU A 43 -13.73 0.38 -10.70
N ILE A 44 -13.40 1.60 -10.25
CA ILE A 44 -12.37 2.43 -10.90
C ILE A 44 -10.99 1.78 -10.74
N ALA A 45 -10.68 1.29 -9.54
CA ALA A 45 -9.42 0.59 -9.28
C ALA A 45 -9.30 -0.71 -10.12
N GLY A 46 -10.39 -1.47 -10.23
CA GLY A 46 -10.47 -2.68 -11.05
C GLY A 46 -10.25 -2.39 -12.52
N ALA A 47 -10.89 -1.34 -13.04
CA ALA A 47 -10.68 -0.89 -14.42
C ALA A 47 -9.21 -0.49 -14.68
N ALA A 48 -8.59 0.24 -13.76
CA ALA A 48 -7.18 0.62 -13.87
C ALA A 48 -6.24 -0.60 -13.85
N MET A 49 -6.46 -1.54 -12.93
CA MET A 49 -5.67 -2.78 -12.86
C MET A 49 -5.82 -3.62 -14.12
N ALA A 50 -7.03 -3.76 -14.66
CA ALA A 50 -7.27 -4.48 -15.91
C ALA A 50 -6.57 -3.83 -17.09
N LEU A 51 -6.66 -2.50 -17.22
CA LEU A 51 -6.01 -1.75 -18.31
C LEU A 51 -4.49 -1.96 -18.29
N VAL A 52 -3.85 -1.71 -17.14
CA VAL A 52 -2.39 -1.85 -17.00
C VAL A 52 -1.97 -3.31 -17.21
N GLY A 53 -2.75 -4.26 -16.68
CA GLY A 53 -2.51 -5.69 -16.87
C GLY A 53 -2.56 -6.12 -18.33
N VAL A 54 -3.56 -5.66 -19.10
CA VAL A 54 -3.68 -5.95 -20.53
C VAL A 54 -2.53 -5.35 -21.32
N ILE A 55 -2.12 -4.11 -21.03
CA ILE A 55 -0.98 -3.47 -21.71
C ILE A 55 0.31 -4.25 -21.43
N GLY A 56 0.60 -4.56 -20.16
CA GLY A 56 1.78 -5.36 -19.80
C GLY A 56 1.75 -6.76 -20.40
N PHE A 57 0.58 -7.39 -20.43
CA PHE A 57 0.37 -8.69 -21.05
C PHE A 57 0.58 -8.67 -22.56
N ALA A 58 0.08 -7.65 -23.26
CA ALA A 58 0.28 -7.47 -24.69
C ALA A 58 1.78 -7.31 -25.02
N ILE A 59 2.50 -6.51 -24.25
CA ILE A 59 3.96 -6.35 -24.40
C ILE A 59 4.67 -7.69 -24.19
N TYR A 60 4.29 -8.45 -23.16
CA TYR A 60 4.86 -9.78 -22.90
C TYR A 60 4.62 -10.76 -24.06
N LEU A 61 3.39 -10.83 -24.58
CA LEU A 61 3.06 -11.69 -25.70
C LEU A 61 3.89 -11.35 -26.94
N LEU A 62 4.01 -10.06 -27.27
CA LEU A 62 4.74 -9.59 -28.44
C LEU A 62 6.25 -9.82 -28.32
N LEU A 63 6.85 -9.53 -27.16
CA LEU A 63 8.31 -9.56 -27.00
C LEU A 63 8.85 -10.91 -26.54
N THR A 64 8.04 -11.74 -25.89
CA THR A 64 8.52 -12.98 -25.28
C THR A 64 7.91 -14.22 -25.92
N VAL A 65 6.62 -14.20 -26.25
CA VAL A 65 5.94 -15.39 -26.77
C VAL A 65 6.10 -15.51 -28.28
N LEU A 66 5.91 -14.42 -29.03
CA LEU A 66 6.10 -14.41 -30.49
C LEU A 66 7.50 -14.86 -30.94
N PRO A 67 8.61 -14.31 -30.42
CA PRO A 67 9.96 -14.70 -30.87
C PRO A 67 10.45 -16.05 -30.32
N LYS A 68 9.73 -16.67 -29.38
CA LYS A 68 10.02 -18.04 -28.92
C LYS A 68 9.31 -19.12 -29.74
N GLY A 69 8.26 -18.74 -30.47
CA GLY A 69 7.48 -19.65 -31.32
C GLY A 69 7.91 -19.68 -32.79
N PHE A 70 8.78 -18.76 -33.20
CA PHE A 70 9.51 -18.77 -34.47
C PHE A 70 10.93 -19.30 -34.24
#